data_AF-A0A377HSI5-F1
#
_entry.id   AF-A0A377HSI5-F1
#
_cell.length_a   1.000
_cell.length_b   1.000
_cell.length_c   1.000
_cell.angle_alpha   90.00
_cell.angle_beta   90.00
_cell.angle_gamma   90.00
#
_symmetry.space_group_name_H-M   'P 1'
#
loop_
_entity.id
_entity.type
_entity.pdbx_description
1 polymer ?
#
loop_
_entity_poly.entity_id
_entity_poly.type
_entity_poly.pdbx_seq_one_letter_code
_entity_poly.pdbx_strand_id
1 'polypeptide(L)'
;MLSKNKHDNKYMSVGIITSKIAEAVKNLSGKRGSELLLVMSERNFTHANSPKHIQKGIALTQEEYAKLPMIIAEPHLLLFDKSDKHHNLIYINREENIKVIVDLPIKQQKLKPQKDVDVLINTYKIKDYSDILGKIKKGDYVVIEGTP
;
A
#
# COMPACT_ATOMS: atom_id res chain seq x y z
N MET A 1 1.10 17.76 16.20
CA MET A 1 1.86 17.11 15.10
C MET A 1 2.41 15.79 15.61
N LEU A 2 2.12 14.67 14.93
CA LEU A 2 2.50 13.31 15.34
C LEU A 2 3.93 12.89 14.90
N SER A 3 4.87 13.81 14.71
CA SER A 3 6.28 13.42 14.48
C SER A 3 7.27 14.48 14.96
N LYS A 4 8.21 14.07 15.83
CA LYS A 4 9.42 14.80 16.20
C LYS A 4 10.63 14.28 15.44
N ASN A 5 11.67 15.11 15.41
CA ASN A 5 12.94 15.01 14.71
C ASN A 5 13.66 13.65 14.90
N LYS A 6 14.16 13.08 13.78
CA LYS A 6 14.74 11.73 13.58
C LYS A 6 13.71 10.59 13.57
N HIS A 7 13.53 9.99 12.39
CA HIS A 7 12.81 8.74 12.23
C HIS A 7 13.72 7.59 12.64
N ASP A 8 13.33 6.83 13.65
CA ASP A 8 13.89 5.50 13.84
C ASP A 8 13.33 4.60 12.73
N ASN A 9 14.10 3.61 12.27
CA ASN A 9 13.61 2.64 11.27
C ASN A 9 12.69 1.58 11.91
N LYS A 10 11.92 1.96 12.94
CA LYS A 10 10.89 1.12 13.56
C LYS A 10 9.70 1.03 12.62
N TYR A 11 8.96 -0.05 12.76
CA TYR A 11 7.81 -0.35 11.91
C TYR A 11 6.76 -1.14 12.67
N MET A 12 5.54 -1.09 12.15
CA MET A 12 4.40 -1.88 12.61
C MET A 12 3.97 -2.82 11.49
N SER A 13 3.65 -4.08 11.83
CA SER A 13 3.02 -5.00 10.89
C SER A 13 1.56 -4.61 10.67
N VAL A 14 1.14 -4.61 9.41
CA VAL A 14 -0.23 -4.26 9.01
C VAL A 14 -0.95 -5.39 8.29
N GLY A 15 -0.28 -6.51 8.02
CA GLY A 15 -0.87 -7.69 7.42
C GLY A 15 0.16 -8.54 6.70
N ILE A 16 -0.32 -9.49 5.89
CA ILE A 16 0.52 -10.41 5.11
C ILE A 16 0.07 -10.44 3.65
N ILE A 17 1.01 -10.66 2.74
CA ILE A 17 0.68 -11.06 1.37
C ILE A 17 0.41 -12.56 1.39
N THR A 18 -0.81 -12.96 1.01
CA THR A 18 -1.19 -14.37 0.89
C THR A 18 -0.49 -15.01 -0.31
N SER A 19 -0.32 -16.34 -0.29
CA SER A 19 0.32 -17.09 -1.39
C SER A 19 -0.37 -16.84 -2.73
N LYS A 20 -1.71 -16.69 -2.72
CA LYS A 20 -2.52 -16.37 -3.91
C LYS A 20 -2.14 -15.03 -4.52
N ILE A 21 -2.03 -13.98 -3.70
CA ILE A 21 -1.65 -12.64 -4.17
C ILE A 21 -0.19 -12.65 -4.65
N ALA A 22 0.69 -13.32 -3.92
CA ALA A 22 2.10 -13.46 -4.28
C ALA A 22 2.26 -14.15 -5.65
N GLU A 23 1.50 -15.20 -5.92
CA GLU A 23 1.48 -15.90 -7.20
C GLU A 23 0.95 -15.02 -8.34
N ALA A 24 -0.15 -14.30 -8.11
CA ALA A 24 -0.70 -13.36 -9.09
C ALA A 24 0.32 -12.27 -9.47
N VAL A 25 0.99 -11.68 -8.49
CA VAL A 25 2.05 -10.69 -8.74
C VAL A 25 3.23 -11.31 -9.48
N LYS A 26 3.63 -12.53 -9.12
CA LYS A 26 4.71 -13.24 -9.81
C LYS A 26 4.37 -13.46 -11.30
N ASN A 27 3.14 -13.85 -11.60
CA ASN A 27 2.68 -14.06 -12.97
C ASN A 27 2.63 -12.74 -13.77
N LEU A 28 2.28 -11.62 -13.11
CA LEU A 28 2.21 -10.31 -13.75
C LEU A 28 3.57 -9.61 -13.92
N SER A 29 4.50 -9.82 -12.98
CA SER A 29 5.76 -9.06 -12.89
C SER A 29 7.01 -9.88 -13.22
N GLY A 30 6.91 -11.21 -13.28
CA GLY A 30 8.04 -12.12 -13.41
C GLY A 30 8.99 -12.17 -12.19
N LYS A 31 8.68 -11.43 -11.11
CA LYS A 31 9.53 -11.33 -9.90
C LYS A 31 8.95 -12.17 -8.75
N ARG A 32 9.83 -12.56 -7.81
CA ARG A 32 9.48 -13.46 -6.69
C ARG A 32 8.30 -12.90 -5.90
N GLY A 33 7.18 -13.61 -5.93
CA GLY A 33 6.10 -13.48 -4.96
C GLY A 33 6.48 -14.31 -3.74
N SER A 34 7.24 -13.75 -2.81
CA SER A 34 7.32 -14.34 -1.48
C SER A 34 6.07 -13.94 -0.69
N GLU A 35 5.68 -14.77 0.27
CA GLU A 35 4.72 -14.40 1.31
C GLU A 35 5.43 -13.40 2.22
N LEU A 36 4.93 -12.17 2.28
CA LEU A 36 5.64 -11.07 2.91
C LEU A 36 4.82 -10.43 4.01
N LEU A 37 5.49 -10.14 5.12
CA LEU A 37 4.94 -9.26 6.14
C LEU A 37 4.86 -7.84 5.58
N LEU A 38 3.66 -7.29 5.52
CA LEU A 38 3.43 -5.90 5.17
C LEU A 38 3.71 -5.04 6.38
N VAL A 39 4.56 -4.01 6.22
CA VAL A 39 4.93 -3.13 7.33
C VAL A 39 4.82 -1.66 6.98
N MET A 40 4.43 -0.87 7.97
CA MET A 40 4.47 0.59 7.93
C MET A 40 5.61 1.08 8.81
N SER A 41 6.61 1.72 8.21
CA SER A 41 7.67 2.38 8.97
C SER A 41 7.19 3.73 9.53
N GLU A 42 7.82 4.21 10.60
CA GLU A 42 7.57 5.55 11.15
C GLU A 42 7.76 6.65 10.10
N ARG A 43 8.75 6.48 9.22
CA ARG A 43 9.02 7.39 8.10
C ARG A 43 7.83 7.46 7.14
N ASN A 44 7.27 6.31 6.78
CA ASN A 44 6.14 6.24 5.87
C ASN A 44 4.87 6.78 6.50
N PHE A 45 4.63 6.45 7.76
CA PHE A 45 3.55 7.04 8.53
C PHE A 45 3.66 8.57 8.56
N THR A 46 4.84 9.11 8.83
CA THR A 46 5.06 10.56 8.84
C THR A 46 4.84 11.17 7.45
N HIS A 47 5.30 10.51 6.39
CA HIS A 47 5.12 11.00 5.03
C HIS A 47 3.64 11.03 4.63
N ALA A 48 2.93 9.93 4.86
CA ALA A 48 1.50 9.80 4.61
C ALA A 48 0.69 10.84 5.42
N ASN A 49 1.11 11.11 6.66
CA ASN A 49 0.50 12.11 7.55
C ASN A 49 1.14 13.52 7.48
N SER A 50 1.83 13.85 6.39
CA SER A 50 2.52 15.14 6.27
C SER A 50 1.53 16.31 6.16
N PRO A 51 1.92 17.54 6.55
CA PRO A 51 1.06 18.73 6.41
C PRO A 51 0.52 18.92 4.99
N LYS A 52 1.34 18.58 3.97
CA LYS A 52 0.93 18.60 2.56
C LYS A 52 -0.24 17.65 2.28
N HIS A 53 -0.22 16.43 2.80
CA HIS A 53 -1.30 15.46 2.60
C HIS A 53 -2.55 15.80 3.42
N ILE A 54 -2.36 16.35 4.62
CA ILE A 54 -3.46 16.87 5.45
C ILE A 54 -4.17 18.03 4.74
N GLN A 55 -3.42 19.04 4.26
CA GLN A 55 -3.97 20.17 3.51
C GLN A 55 -4.66 19.72 2.23
N LYS A 56 -4.10 18.72 1.57
CA LYS A 56 -4.73 18.09 0.40
C LYS A 56 -5.91 17.19 0.77
N GLY A 57 -6.27 16.99 2.04
CA GLY A 57 -7.38 16.14 2.47
C GLY A 57 -7.25 14.68 2.06
N ILE A 58 -6.01 14.18 1.93
CA ILE A 58 -5.72 12.78 1.55
C ILE A 58 -5.02 11.98 2.65
N ALA A 59 -4.64 12.63 3.75
CA ALA A 59 -4.12 11.94 4.93
C ALA A 59 -5.24 11.20 5.66
N LEU A 60 -4.93 10.03 6.21
CA LEU A 60 -5.86 9.26 7.04
C LEU A 60 -5.93 9.83 8.47
N THR A 61 -7.08 9.66 9.13
CA THR A 61 -7.24 9.86 10.57
C THR A 61 -6.70 8.67 11.37
N GLN A 62 -6.62 8.82 12.69
CA GLN A 62 -6.16 7.73 13.56
C GLN A 62 -7.07 6.50 13.47
N GLU A 63 -8.38 6.70 13.42
CA GLU A 63 -9.38 5.64 13.32
C GLU A 63 -9.26 4.89 11.99
N GLU A 64 -8.98 5.60 10.90
CA GLU A 64 -8.75 5.02 9.58
C GLU A 64 -7.44 4.22 9.52
N TYR A 65 -6.38 4.71 10.16
CA TYR A 65 -5.13 3.95 10.31
C TYR A 65 -5.34 2.64 11.09
N ALA A 66 -6.22 2.62 12.10
CA ALA A 66 -6.52 1.41 12.86
C ALA A 66 -7.23 0.33 12.01
N LYS A 67 -7.86 0.70 10.88
CA LYS A 67 -8.56 -0.22 9.98
C LYS A 67 -7.64 -0.91 8.96
N LEU A 68 -6.37 -0.50 8.84
CA LEU A 68 -5.47 -1.04 7.82
C LEU A 68 -5.37 -2.58 7.81
N PRO A 69 -5.27 -3.28 8.97
CA PRO A 69 -5.25 -4.74 8.96
C PRO A 69 -6.50 -5.37 8.34
N MET A 70 -7.69 -4.83 8.60
CA MET A 70 -8.92 -5.30 7.97
C MET A 70 -8.93 -5.02 6.47
N ILE A 71 -8.49 -3.83 6.04
CA ILE A 71 -8.44 -3.46 4.62
C ILE A 71 -7.50 -4.39 3.84
N ILE A 72 -6.38 -4.79 4.44
CA ILE A 72 -5.45 -5.75 3.84
C ILE A 72 -6.02 -7.16 3.81
N ALA A 73 -6.69 -7.59 4.89
CA ALA A 73 -7.26 -8.92 4.98
C ALA A 73 -8.44 -9.12 4.02
N GLU A 74 -9.27 -8.10 3.86
CA GLU A 74 -10.50 -8.14 3.06
C GLU A 74 -10.64 -6.86 2.21
N PRO A 75 -9.81 -6.71 1.16
CA PRO A 75 -9.94 -5.58 0.25
C PRO A 75 -11.20 -5.71 -0.61
N HIS A 76 -11.82 -4.58 -0.93
CA HIS A 76 -12.91 -4.54 -1.92
C HIS A 76 -12.40 -4.76 -3.35
N LEU A 77 -11.19 -4.27 -3.62
CA LEU A 77 -10.53 -4.37 -4.90
C LEU A 77 -9.03 -4.40 -4.66
N LEU A 78 -8.36 -5.38 -5.27
CA LEU A 78 -6.91 -5.50 -5.28
C LEU A 78 -6.40 -5.28 -6.69
N LEU A 79 -5.49 -4.33 -6.84
CA LEU A 79 -4.92 -3.93 -8.12
C LEU A 79 -3.40 -4.12 -8.12
N PHE A 80 -2.85 -4.36 -9.31
CA PHE A 80 -1.43 -4.26 -9.59
C PHE A 80 -1.19 -3.09 -10.55
N ASP A 81 -0.44 -2.09 -10.08
CA ASP A 81 0.09 -1.01 -10.91
C ASP A 81 1.30 -1.53 -11.68
N LYS A 82 1.08 -1.93 -12.94
CA LYS A 82 2.14 -2.41 -13.83
C LYS A 82 2.86 -1.30 -14.57
N SER A 83 2.66 -0.04 -14.20
CA SER A 83 3.41 1.05 -14.80
C SER A 83 4.90 0.88 -14.53
N ASP A 84 5.73 1.19 -15.52
CA ASP A 84 7.18 1.01 -15.49
C ASP A 84 7.85 1.64 -14.25
N LYS A 85 7.21 2.65 -13.65
CA LYS A 85 7.73 3.44 -12.54
C LYS A 85 7.49 2.83 -11.15
N HIS A 86 6.44 2.03 -10.99
CA HIS A 86 5.91 1.71 -9.66
C HIS A 86 5.94 0.21 -9.36
N HIS A 87 5.23 -0.64 -10.10
CA HIS A 87 5.10 -2.07 -9.80
C HIS A 87 4.50 -2.33 -8.42
N ASN A 88 3.39 -1.64 -8.11
CA ASN A 88 2.81 -1.62 -6.77
C ASN A 88 1.55 -2.49 -6.68
N LEU A 89 1.35 -3.13 -5.54
CA LEU A 89 0.02 -3.60 -5.14
C LEU A 89 -0.77 -2.43 -4.57
N ILE A 90 -2.06 -2.37 -4.88
CA ILE A 90 -2.97 -1.34 -4.37
C ILE A 90 -4.22 -2.03 -3.85
N TYR A 91 -4.40 -1.99 -2.53
CA TYR A 91 -5.59 -2.46 -1.83
C TYR A 91 -6.56 -1.30 -1.70
N ILE A 92 -7.81 -1.50 -2.08
CA ILE A 92 -8.85 -0.49 -2.03
C ILE A 92 -9.94 -0.94 -1.05
N ASN A 93 -10.32 -0.04 -0.16
CA ASN A 93 -11.56 -0.13 0.59
C ASN A 93 -12.50 0.97 0.10
N ARG A 94 -13.68 0.59 -0.42
CA ARG A 94 -14.64 1.54 -0.99
C ARG A 94 -15.46 2.24 0.08
N GLU A 95 -15.87 1.53 1.11
CA GLU A 95 -16.68 2.07 2.20
C GLU A 95 -16.03 3.28 2.86
N GLU A 96 -14.72 3.19 3.11
CA GLU A 96 -13.92 4.23 3.76
C GLU A 96 -13.21 5.15 2.75
N ASN A 97 -13.33 4.87 1.45
CA ASN A 97 -12.57 5.54 0.39
C ASN A 97 -11.06 5.57 0.68
N ILE A 98 -10.46 4.43 1.02
CA ILE A 98 -9.03 4.32 1.34
C ILE A 98 -8.32 3.49 0.28
N LYS A 99 -7.12 3.94 -0.12
CA LYS A 99 -6.15 3.13 -0.86
C LYS A 99 -4.89 2.90 -0.05
N VAL A 100 -4.45 1.65 0.00
CA VAL A 100 -3.18 1.21 0.58
C VAL A 100 -2.27 0.76 -0.54
N ILE A 101 -1.13 1.42 -0.69
CA ILE A 101 -0.14 1.17 -1.75
C ILE A 101 1.03 0.41 -1.12
N VAL A 102 1.39 -0.69 -1.75
CA VAL A 102 2.34 -1.71 -1.30
C VAL A 102 3.43 -1.80 -2.37
N ASP A 103 4.60 -1.23 -2.10
CA ASP A 103 5.70 -1.12 -3.08
C ASP A 103 6.47 -2.45 -3.21
N LEU A 104 6.52 -3.05 -4.40
CA LEU A 104 7.15 -4.36 -4.64
C LEU A 104 8.31 -4.34 -5.66
N PRO A 105 9.47 -4.98 -5.36
CA PRO A 105 10.04 -5.26 -4.04
C PRO A 105 10.62 -3.99 -3.41
N ILE A 106 10.85 -3.98 -2.09
CA ILE A 106 11.45 -2.82 -1.39
C ILE A 106 12.75 -2.39 -2.10
N LYS A 107 12.80 -1.14 -2.57
CA LYS A 107 14.06 -0.43 -2.80
C LYS A 107 14.81 -0.39 -1.48
N GLN A 108 15.94 -1.10 -1.37
CA GLN A 108 16.89 -1.15 -0.23
C GLN A 108 16.58 -0.16 0.91
N GLN A 109 15.64 -0.52 1.81
CA GLN A 109 15.41 0.25 3.03
C GLN A 109 16.19 -0.36 4.19
N LYS A 110 16.65 0.50 5.09
CA LYS A 110 17.39 0.11 6.30
C LYS A 110 16.45 -0.45 7.40
N LEU A 111 15.49 -1.29 7.03
CA LEU A 111 14.65 -2.04 7.98
C LEU A 111 15.43 -3.27 8.48
N LYS A 112 15.22 -3.65 9.74
CA LYS A 112 15.87 -4.82 10.34
C LYS A 112 14.81 -5.73 10.98
N PRO A 113 14.77 -7.04 10.66
CA PRO A 113 15.63 -7.76 9.71
C PRO A 113 15.22 -7.52 8.24
N GLN A 114 16.15 -7.15 7.37
CA GLN A 114 15.82 -6.70 5.99
C GLN A 114 15.25 -7.80 5.07
N LYS A 115 15.46 -9.08 5.41
CA LYS A 115 15.13 -10.24 4.56
C LYS A 115 13.72 -10.83 4.81
N ASP A 116 13.04 -10.36 5.86
CA ASP A 116 11.76 -10.91 6.34
C ASP A 116 10.65 -9.83 6.42
N VAL A 117 10.98 -8.55 6.13
CA VAL A 117 10.04 -7.43 6.05
C VAL A 117 10.18 -6.76 4.70
N ASP A 118 9.32 -7.19 3.80
CA ASP A 118 9.58 -7.05 2.38
C ASP A 118 8.60 -6.14 1.66
N VAL A 119 7.69 -5.47 2.39
CA VAL A 119 6.88 -4.43 1.77
C VAL A 119 6.59 -3.22 2.65
N LEU A 120 6.84 -2.06 2.04
CA LEU A 120 6.53 -0.76 2.58
C LEU A 120 5.13 -0.34 2.15
N ILE A 121 4.31 0.08 3.12
CA ILE A 121 2.99 0.64 2.83
C ILE A 121 2.96 2.17 2.84
N ASN A 122 2.22 2.74 1.89
CA ASN A 122 1.73 4.10 1.90
C ASN A 122 0.20 4.09 1.87
N THR A 123 -0.44 5.11 2.42
CA THR A 123 -1.90 5.11 2.59
C THR A 123 -2.48 6.49 2.31
N TYR A 124 -3.60 6.52 1.58
CA TYR A 124 -4.25 7.76 1.19
C TYR A 124 -5.77 7.60 1.13
N LYS A 125 -6.49 8.68 1.41
CA LYS A 125 -7.90 8.78 1.00
C LYS A 125 -7.99 8.88 -0.52
N ILE A 126 -9.03 8.27 -1.07
CA ILE A 126 -9.45 8.38 -2.46
C ILE A 126 -10.40 9.58 -2.53
N LYS A 127 -10.01 10.60 -3.30
CA LYS A 127 -10.86 11.76 -3.54
C LYS A 127 -11.79 11.60 -4.72
N ASP A 128 -11.26 10.97 -5.77
CA ASP A 128 -11.96 10.70 -6.99
C ASP A 128 -11.68 9.26 -7.40
N TYR A 129 -12.72 8.44 -7.35
CA TYR A 129 -12.63 7.05 -7.72
C TYR A 129 -12.54 6.87 -9.25
N SER A 130 -12.96 7.87 -10.03
CA SER A 130 -12.86 7.85 -11.48
C SER A 130 -11.42 7.82 -11.98
N ASP A 131 -10.46 8.34 -11.19
CA ASP A 131 -9.03 8.21 -11.47
C ASP A 131 -8.59 6.74 -11.48
N ILE A 132 -9.09 5.94 -10.53
CA ILE A 132 -8.78 4.51 -10.44
C ILE A 132 -9.38 3.78 -11.65
N LEU A 133 -10.65 4.05 -11.97
CA LEU A 133 -11.32 3.47 -13.14
C LEU A 133 -10.62 3.85 -14.45
N GLY A 134 -10.18 5.10 -14.56
CA GLY A 134 -9.41 5.60 -15.71
C GLY A 134 -8.08 4.87 -15.87
N LYS A 135 -7.37 4.57 -14.77
CA LYS A 135 -6.13 3.79 -14.78
C LYS A 135 -6.35 2.33 -15.15
N ILE A 136 -7.46 1.73 -14.71
CA ILE A 136 -7.85 0.37 -15.13
C ILE A 136 -8.16 0.35 -16.63
N LYS A 137 -8.97 1.30 -17.11
CA LYS A 137 -9.33 1.40 -18.54
C LYS A 137 -8.13 1.60 -19.46
N LYS A 138 -7.14 2.37 -19.02
CA LYS A 138 -5.88 2.58 -19.76
C LYS A 138 -4.95 1.36 -19.72
N GLY A 139 -5.24 0.38 -18.85
CA GLY A 139 -4.41 -0.79 -18.64
C GLY A 139 -3.19 -0.53 -17.74
N ASP A 140 -3.08 0.63 -17.10
CA ASP A 140 -2.01 0.90 -16.12
C ASP A 140 -2.21 0.03 -14.87
N TYR A 141 -3.47 -0.13 -14.44
CA TYR A 141 -3.86 -0.95 -13.30
C TYR A 141 -4.52 -2.25 -13.77
N VAL A 142 -4.00 -3.38 -13.30
CA VAL A 142 -4.54 -4.71 -13.55
C VAL A 142 -5.32 -5.15 -12.31
N VAL A 143 -6.54 -5.63 -12.48
CA VAL A 143 -7.34 -6.18 -11.38
C VAL A 143 -6.83 -7.57 -11.04
N ILE A 144 -6.50 -7.80 -9.77
CA ILE A 144 -6.15 -9.12 -9.24
C ILE A 144 -7.38 -9.76 -8.56
N GLU A 145 -8.09 -8.98 -7.73
CA GLU A 145 -9.29 -9.45 -7.01
C GLU A 145 -10.33 -8.34 -6.91
N GLY A 146 -11.61 -8.72 -6.86
CA GLY A 146 -12.74 -7.80 -6.76
C GLY A 146 -13.23 -7.25 -8.11
N THR A 147 -14.23 -6.36 -8.06
CA THR A 147 -14.89 -5.80 -9.25
C THR A 147 -14.81 -4.29 -9.20
N PRO A 148 -14.14 -3.59 -10.14
CA PRO A 148 -13.90 -2.13 -10.14
C PRO A 148 -15.11 -1.23 -9.97
#